data_AF-A0A3A8FBS2-F1
#
_entry.id   AF-A0A3A8FBS2-F1
#
_cell.length_a   1.000
_cell.length_b   1.000
_cell.length_c   1.000
_cell.angle_alpha   90.00
_cell.angle_beta   90.00
_cell.angle_gamma   90.00
#
_symmetry.space_group_name_H-M   'P 1'
#
loop_
_entity.id
_entity.type
_entity.pdbx_description
1 polymer ?
#
loop_
_entity_poly.entity_id
_entity_poly.type
_entity_poly.pdbx_seq_one_letter_code
_entity_poly.pdbx_strand_id
1 'polypeptide(L)'
;MNKAPQKAKRPCLSSGCKDFASNKGYCDKHQSRVKQRDRDRGTAHQRGYDAEWKKHRDQFLSEHPLCVECRRKGYVMPATVVDHIIPHKGDKDLFWNKSNWQPLCETHHNIKTASEDRGAWMPVTTKAVNDPDRKSPFKVGDVLTITNDVILSRLGCTDQDQWEVLDVLNEKILEVSNGMKIQQLHFIHFKRHTETAHVS
;
A
#
# COMPACT_ATOMS: atom_id res chain seq x y z
N MET A 1 37.46 -23.08 0.04
CA MET A 1 36.42 -22.07 0.33
C MET A 1 35.16 -22.40 -0.47
N ASN A 2 34.15 -22.96 0.19
CA ASN A 2 32.76 -23.18 -0.25
C ASN A 2 32.07 -21.92 -0.84
N LYS A 3 32.22 -21.57 -2.13
CA LYS A 3 31.41 -20.48 -2.71
C LYS A 3 29.94 -20.90 -2.77
N ALA A 4 29.06 -20.12 -2.15
CA ALA A 4 27.62 -20.34 -2.19
C ALA A 4 27.11 -20.36 -3.65
N PRO A 5 26.09 -21.20 -3.97
CA PRO A 5 25.54 -21.29 -5.31
C PRO A 5 24.97 -19.93 -5.73
N GLN A 6 25.33 -19.50 -6.95
CA GLN A 6 24.81 -18.26 -7.52
C GLN A 6 23.33 -18.42 -7.83
N LYS A 7 22.54 -17.37 -7.54
CA LYS A 7 21.12 -17.34 -7.86
C LYS A 7 20.91 -17.57 -9.36
N ALA A 8 19.96 -18.45 -9.69
CA ALA A 8 19.58 -18.70 -11.08
C ALA A 8 19.17 -17.39 -11.78
N LYS A 9 19.62 -17.20 -13.02
CA LYS A 9 19.26 -16.03 -13.81
C LYS A 9 17.77 -16.04 -14.12
N ARG A 10 17.12 -14.88 -13.99
CA ARG A 10 15.70 -14.72 -14.31
C ARG A 10 15.52 -14.67 -15.83
N PRO A 11 14.42 -15.19 -16.39
CA PRO A 11 14.12 -15.01 -17.82
C PRO A 11 13.92 -13.53 -18.16
N CYS A 12 14.17 -13.17 -19.42
CA CYS A 12 13.87 -11.84 -19.93
C CYS A 12 12.36 -11.57 -19.94
N LEU A 13 11.95 -10.37 -19.54
CA LEU A 13 10.55 -9.93 -19.51
C LEU A 13 9.98 -9.52 -20.90
N SER A 14 10.83 -9.46 -21.93
CA SER A 14 10.36 -9.19 -23.31
C SER A 14 9.56 -10.39 -23.82
N SER A 15 8.31 -10.16 -24.24
CA SER A 15 7.40 -11.21 -24.69
C SER A 15 8.03 -12.10 -25.76
N GLY A 16 8.07 -13.42 -25.52
CA GLY A 16 8.64 -14.40 -26.44
C GLY A 16 10.18 -14.50 -26.44
N CYS A 17 10.89 -13.70 -25.64
CA CYS A 17 12.34 -13.78 -25.54
C CYS A 17 12.77 -14.97 -24.67
N LYS A 18 13.65 -15.81 -25.22
CA LYS A 18 14.20 -17.00 -24.53
C LYS A 18 15.52 -16.72 -23.79
N ASP A 19 16.06 -15.51 -23.90
CA ASP A 19 17.30 -15.11 -23.22
C ASP A 19 17.06 -14.80 -21.73
N PHE A 20 18.14 -14.78 -20.94
CA PHE A 20 18.10 -14.41 -19.53
C PHE A 20 18.32 -12.92 -19.30
N ALA A 21 17.68 -12.37 -18.27
CA ALA A 21 17.84 -10.98 -17.87
C ALA A 21 19.26 -10.70 -17.36
N SER A 22 19.87 -9.64 -17.88
CA SER A 22 21.15 -9.10 -17.42
C SER A 22 20.94 -7.90 -16.48
N ASN A 23 19.93 -7.07 -16.73
CA ASN A 23 19.63 -5.88 -15.92
C ASN A 23 18.13 -5.51 -15.99
N LYS A 24 17.55 -4.96 -14.92
CA LYS A 24 16.15 -4.50 -14.85
C LYS A 24 15.10 -5.49 -15.42
N GLY A 25 15.37 -6.80 -15.39
CA GLY A 25 14.49 -7.83 -15.94
C GLY A 25 14.57 -8.06 -17.46
N TYR A 26 15.52 -7.43 -18.18
CA TYR A 26 15.68 -7.59 -19.63
C TYR A 26 17.08 -8.11 -20.00
N CYS A 27 17.22 -8.85 -21.11
CA CYS A 27 18.52 -9.24 -21.66
C CYS A 27 19.18 -8.06 -22.40
N ASP A 28 20.47 -8.16 -22.72
CA ASP A 28 21.24 -7.06 -23.35
C ASP A 28 20.62 -6.57 -24.67
N LYS A 29 20.06 -7.48 -25.48
CA LYS A 29 19.35 -7.15 -26.72
C LYS A 29 18.12 -6.26 -26.51
N HIS A 30 17.47 -6.37 -25.34
CA HIS A 30 16.26 -5.62 -25.01
C HIS A 30 16.51 -4.42 -24.10
N GLN A 31 17.75 -4.22 -23.61
CA GLN A 31 18.09 -3.06 -22.77
C GLN A 31 17.90 -1.73 -23.49
N SER A 32 18.25 -1.66 -24.78
CA SER A 32 18.17 -0.42 -25.57
C SER A 32 16.74 0.14 -25.64
N ARG A 33 15.75 -0.72 -25.89
CA ARG A 33 14.33 -0.35 -25.96
C ARG A 33 13.80 0.15 -24.61
N VAL A 34 14.21 -0.48 -23.51
CA VAL A 34 13.82 -0.04 -22.16
C VAL A 34 14.44 1.32 -21.85
N LYS A 35 15.74 1.50 -22.15
CA LYS A 35 16.42 2.79 -21.97
C LYS A 35 15.82 3.90 -22.82
N GLN A 36 15.36 3.59 -24.03
CA GLN A 36 14.66 4.55 -24.87
C GLN A 36 13.31 4.94 -24.24
N ARG A 37 12.48 3.96 -23.85
CA ARG A 37 11.22 4.23 -23.16
C ARG A 37 11.41 5.04 -21.86
N ASP A 38 12.41 4.71 -21.05
CA ASP A 38 12.72 5.44 -19.81
C ASP A 38 13.10 6.90 -20.12
N ARG A 39 13.85 7.14 -21.21
CA ARG A 39 14.18 8.50 -21.68
C ARG A 39 12.94 9.24 -22.17
N ASP A 40 12.13 8.61 -23.00
CA ASP A 40 10.90 9.21 -23.57
C ASP A 40 9.88 9.55 -22.46
N ARG A 41 9.83 8.75 -21.39
CA ARG A 41 8.99 9.01 -20.21
C ARG A 41 9.43 10.25 -19.42
N GLY A 42 10.72 10.57 -19.44
CA GLY A 42 11.29 11.64 -18.63
C GLY A 42 11.35 11.33 -17.12
N THR A 43 11.95 12.25 -16.37
CA THR A 43 12.11 12.14 -14.92
C THR A 43 10.78 12.36 -14.18
N ALA A 44 10.70 11.96 -12.92
CA ALA A 44 9.53 12.22 -12.08
C ALA A 44 9.20 13.72 -12.01
N HIS A 45 10.22 14.56 -11.82
CA HIS A 45 10.09 16.01 -11.82
C HIS A 45 9.53 16.55 -13.14
N GLN A 46 10.05 16.11 -14.29
CA GLN A 46 9.52 16.53 -15.60
C GLN A 46 8.03 16.17 -15.78
N ARG A 47 7.62 15.03 -15.21
CA ARG A 47 6.21 14.60 -15.22
C ARG A 47 5.32 15.39 -14.26
N GLY A 48 5.87 16.22 -13.37
CA GLY A 48 5.14 17.06 -12.42
C GLY A 48 5.20 16.56 -10.97
N TYR A 49 5.94 15.49 -10.69
CA TYR A 49 6.13 14.99 -9.33
C TYR A 49 7.32 15.70 -8.66
N ASP A 50 7.17 16.99 -8.42
CA ASP A 50 8.17 17.88 -7.81
C ASP A 50 7.81 18.26 -6.36
N ALA A 51 8.45 19.31 -5.83
CA ALA A 51 8.23 19.78 -4.47
C ALA A 51 6.83 20.40 -4.28
N GLU A 52 6.28 21.03 -5.33
CA GLU A 52 4.92 21.59 -5.29
C GLU A 52 3.90 20.46 -5.19
N TRP A 53 4.06 19.41 -6.01
CA TRP A 53 3.25 18.20 -5.89
C TRP A 53 3.34 17.60 -4.49
N LYS A 54 4.55 17.48 -3.93
CA LYS A 54 4.73 16.95 -2.57
C LYS A 54 3.93 17.75 -1.53
N LYS A 55 3.96 19.09 -1.60
CA LYS A 55 3.21 19.95 -0.69
C LYS A 55 1.70 19.71 -0.80
N HIS A 56 1.17 19.69 -2.03
CA HIS A 56 -0.25 19.45 -2.26
C HIS A 56 -0.68 18.04 -1.88
N ARG A 57 0.15 17.03 -2.14
CA ARG A 57 -0.06 15.66 -1.72
C ARG A 57 -0.18 15.56 -0.19
N ASP A 58 0.76 16.15 0.53
CA ASP A 58 0.79 16.09 1.99
C ASP A 58 -0.45 16.77 2.59
N GLN A 59 -0.85 17.93 2.05
CA GLN A 59 -2.11 18.59 2.41
C GLN A 59 -3.33 17.70 2.12
N PHE A 60 -3.44 17.17 0.90
CA PHE A 60 -4.58 16.34 0.50
C PHE A 60 -4.71 15.08 1.37
N LEU A 61 -3.60 14.42 1.73
CA LEU A 61 -3.63 13.26 2.63
C LEU A 61 -4.02 13.63 4.05
N SER A 62 -3.73 14.86 4.50
CA SER A 62 -4.20 15.33 5.82
C SER A 62 -5.71 15.56 5.84
N GLU A 63 -6.27 16.09 4.75
CA GLU A 63 -7.71 16.32 4.57
C GLU A 63 -8.47 15.02 4.28
N HIS A 64 -7.80 14.06 3.63
CA HIS A 64 -8.34 12.77 3.21
C HIS A 64 -7.48 11.59 3.73
N PRO A 65 -7.47 11.36 5.06
CA PRO A 65 -6.53 10.42 5.69
C PRO A 65 -6.86 8.95 5.45
N LEU A 66 -8.01 8.63 4.86
CA LEU A 66 -8.48 7.25 4.68
C LEU A 66 -8.54 6.87 3.20
N CYS A 67 -8.15 5.64 2.92
CA CYS A 67 -8.24 5.04 1.60
C CYS A 67 -9.70 4.97 1.15
N VAL A 68 -10.02 5.60 0.01
CA VAL A 68 -11.41 5.67 -0.50
C VAL A 68 -11.97 4.31 -0.87
N GLU A 69 -11.15 3.42 -1.44
CA GLU A 69 -11.57 2.06 -1.81
C GLU A 69 -11.78 1.15 -0.60
N CYS A 70 -10.95 1.31 0.43
CA CYS A 70 -11.18 0.63 1.70
C CYS A 70 -12.50 1.09 2.31
N ARG A 71 -12.73 2.42 2.38
CA ARG A 71 -13.95 2.99 2.94
C ARG A 71 -15.20 2.51 2.18
N ARG A 72 -15.14 2.43 0.85
CA ARG A 72 -16.24 1.91 0.01
C ARG A 72 -16.60 0.46 0.34
N LYS A 73 -15.64 -0.33 0.83
CA LYS A 73 -15.83 -1.71 1.28
C LYS A 73 -16.14 -1.82 2.78
N GLY A 74 -16.35 -0.71 3.49
CA GLY A 74 -16.60 -0.68 4.93
C GLY A 74 -15.33 -0.78 5.78
N TYR A 75 -14.15 -0.54 5.21
CA TYR A 75 -12.86 -0.67 5.90
C TYR A 75 -12.25 0.69 6.21
N VAL A 76 -11.69 0.83 7.41
CA VAL A 76 -10.88 1.99 7.79
C VAL A 76 -9.41 1.61 7.64
N MET A 77 -8.76 2.21 6.65
CA MET A 77 -7.34 2.03 6.32
C MET A 77 -6.75 3.39 5.99
N PRO A 78 -5.58 3.75 6.53
CA PRO A 78 -4.90 5.00 6.18
C PRO A 78 -4.60 5.06 4.67
N ALA A 79 -4.83 6.22 4.07
CA ALA A 79 -4.27 6.53 2.77
C ALA A 79 -2.81 6.93 2.92
N THR A 80 -1.95 6.36 2.08
CA THR A 80 -0.51 6.66 2.07
C THR A 80 -0.06 7.27 0.74
N VAL A 81 -0.92 7.23 -0.28
CA VAL A 81 -0.64 7.77 -1.60
C VAL A 81 -1.85 8.53 -2.14
N VAL A 82 -1.56 9.57 -2.92
CA VAL A 82 -2.54 10.28 -3.74
C VAL A 82 -2.35 9.76 -5.16
N ASP A 83 -3.42 9.22 -5.72
CA ASP A 83 -3.45 8.66 -7.06
C ASP A 83 -4.40 9.46 -7.96
N HIS A 84 -4.15 9.42 -9.25
CA HIS A 84 -5.04 10.05 -10.24
C HIS A 84 -6.11 9.04 -10.69
N ILE A 85 -7.40 9.36 -10.51
CA ILE A 85 -8.54 8.52 -10.91
C ILE A 85 -8.45 8.21 -12.41
N ILE A 86 -8.25 9.25 -13.23
CA ILE A 86 -7.93 9.15 -14.65
C ILE A 86 -6.43 9.42 -14.81
N PRO A 87 -5.64 8.48 -15.37
CA PRO A 87 -4.22 8.69 -15.63
C PRO A 87 -3.98 9.91 -16.50
N HIS A 88 -3.19 10.86 -16.00
CA HIS A 88 -2.97 12.14 -16.67
C HIS A 88 -2.17 12.04 -17.98
N LYS A 89 -1.33 11.00 -18.16
CA LYS A 89 -0.55 10.73 -19.40
C LYS A 89 0.24 11.92 -19.96
N GLY A 90 0.61 12.89 -19.11
CA GLY A 90 1.32 14.11 -19.50
C GLY A 90 0.46 15.37 -19.55
N ASP A 91 -0.87 15.24 -19.51
CA ASP A 91 -1.81 16.35 -19.35
C ASP A 91 -1.61 17.02 -17.97
N LYS A 92 -1.34 18.32 -17.96
CA LYS A 92 -1.06 19.09 -16.74
C LYS A 92 -2.33 19.57 -16.05
N ASP A 93 -3.39 19.86 -16.80
CA ASP A 93 -4.66 20.28 -16.23
C ASP A 93 -5.30 19.10 -15.51
N LEU A 94 -5.25 17.92 -16.12
CA LEU A 94 -5.72 16.68 -15.50
C LEU A 94 -4.84 16.23 -14.32
N PHE A 95 -3.54 16.55 -14.34
CA PHE A 95 -2.62 16.28 -13.24
C PHE A 95 -2.95 17.12 -12.00
N TRP A 96 -3.21 18.42 -12.18
CA TRP A 96 -3.51 19.35 -11.08
C TRP A 96 -4.99 19.43 -10.70
N ASN A 97 -5.85 18.77 -11.45
CA ASN A 97 -7.26 18.68 -11.11
C ASN A 97 -7.46 17.85 -9.82
N LYS A 98 -7.75 18.52 -8.70
CA LYS A 98 -7.98 17.86 -7.40
C LYS A 98 -9.16 16.90 -7.39
N SER A 99 -10.20 17.13 -8.21
CA SER A 99 -11.31 16.16 -8.33
C SER A 99 -10.93 14.92 -9.12
N ASN A 100 -9.76 14.92 -9.78
CA ASN A 100 -9.13 13.73 -10.33
C ASN A 100 -8.20 13.02 -9.33
N TRP A 101 -8.05 13.52 -8.09
CA TRP A 101 -7.22 12.88 -7.06
C TRP A 101 -8.05 11.95 -6.18
N GLN A 102 -7.45 10.85 -5.75
CA GLN A 102 -8.04 9.93 -4.78
C GLN A 102 -7.02 9.47 -3.73
N PRO A 103 -7.43 9.38 -2.44
CA PRO A 103 -6.59 8.86 -1.38
C PRO A 103 -6.63 7.34 -1.39
N LEU A 104 -5.49 6.67 -1.58
CA LEU A 104 -5.40 5.20 -1.58
C LEU A 104 -4.37 4.71 -0.55
N CYS A 105 -4.61 3.49 -0.04
CA CYS A 105 -3.56 2.72 0.60
C CYS A 105 -2.67 2.10 -0.50
N GLU A 106 -1.43 1.74 -0.13
CA GLU A 106 -0.47 1.15 -1.07
C GLU A 106 -1.02 -0.07 -1.82
N THR A 107 -1.77 -0.94 -1.14
CA THR A 107 -2.39 -2.12 -1.75
C THR A 107 -3.35 -1.75 -2.88
N HIS A 108 -4.28 -0.82 -2.66
CA HIS A 108 -5.25 -0.43 -3.68
C HIS A 108 -4.61 0.35 -4.83
N HIS A 109 -3.60 1.18 -4.54
CA HIS A 109 -2.82 1.85 -5.58
C HIS A 109 -2.06 0.87 -6.48
N ASN A 110 -1.45 -0.17 -5.90
CA ASN A 110 -0.75 -1.20 -6.67
C ASN A 110 -1.70 -2.03 -7.54
N ILE A 111 -2.90 -2.37 -7.01
CA ILE A 111 -3.94 -3.07 -7.78
C ILE A 111 -4.40 -2.22 -8.98
N LYS A 112 -4.61 -0.91 -8.78
CA LYS A 112 -5.00 0.01 -9.87
C LYS A 112 -3.91 0.09 -10.92
N THR A 113 -2.67 0.37 -10.53
CA THR A 113 -1.52 0.43 -11.43
C THR A 113 -1.42 -0.86 -12.27
N ALA A 114 -1.55 -2.03 -11.65
CA ALA A 114 -1.50 -3.31 -12.36
C ALA A 114 -2.65 -3.50 -13.37
N SER A 115 -3.85 -3.00 -13.04
CA SER A 115 -5.03 -3.07 -13.90
C SER A 115 -4.92 -2.11 -15.09
N GLU A 116 -4.38 -0.91 -14.87
CA GLU A 116 -4.20 0.13 -15.90
C GLU A 116 -3.06 -0.21 -16.87
N ASP A 117 -1.99 -0.83 -16.36
CA ASP A 117 -0.80 -1.21 -17.15
C ASP A 117 -1.00 -2.48 -18.00
N ARG A 118 -2.22 -3.07 -18.03
CA ARG A 118 -2.59 -4.28 -18.79
C ARG A 118 -1.47 -5.36 -18.82
N GLY A 119 -0.99 -5.76 -17.64
CA GLY A 119 -0.17 -6.97 -17.48
C GLY A 119 1.36 -6.77 -17.40
N ALA A 120 1.88 -5.55 -17.25
CA ALA A 120 3.32 -5.34 -17.06
C ALA A 120 3.83 -5.61 -15.64
N TRP A 121 2.93 -5.86 -14.67
CA TRP A 121 3.29 -6.11 -13.28
C TRP A 121 2.99 -7.55 -12.88
N MET A 122 4.05 -8.37 -12.82
CA MET A 122 4.05 -9.57 -12.00
C MET A 122 4.38 -9.13 -10.57
N PRO A 123 3.51 -9.34 -9.55
CA PRO A 123 3.95 -9.19 -8.18
C PRO A 123 5.19 -10.04 -8.00
N VAL A 124 6.30 -9.44 -7.58
CA VAL A 124 7.37 -10.22 -6.98
C VAL A 124 6.74 -10.76 -5.70
N THR A 125 6.38 -12.04 -5.68
CA THR A 125 6.07 -12.78 -4.47
C THR A 125 7.36 -12.91 -3.64
N THR A 126 7.87 -11.80 -3.12
CA THR A 126 8.62 -11.85 -1.87
C THR A 126 7.66 -12.41 -0.84
N LYS A 127 8.04 -13.50 -0.15
CA LYS A 127 7.26 -14.14 0.92
C LYS A 127 6.44 -13.10 1.66
N ALA A 128 5.13 -13.22 1.54
CA ALA A 128 4.18 -12.19 1.87
C ALA A 128 4.22 -11.87 3.37
N VAL A 129 4.47 -10.61 3.70
CA VAL A 129 3.94 -10.00 4.94
C VAL A 129 2.42 -9.74 4.76
N ASN A 130 1.97 -9.68 3.51
CA ASN A 130 0.59 -9.41 3.09
C ASN A 130 0.04 -10.59 2.27
N ASP A 131 -0.23 -11.71 2.93
CA ASP A 131 -0.99 -12.81 2.33
C ASP A 131 -2.44 -12.30 2.10
N PRO A 132 -2.94 -12.26 0.85
CA PRO A 132 -4.28 -11.79 0.55
C PRO A 132 -5.37 -12.65 1.18
N ASP A 133 -5.07 -13.90 1.57
CA ASP A 133 -5.98 -14.80 2.28
C ASP A 133 -5.79 -14.76 3.80
N ARG A 134 -4.87 -13.91 4.30
CA ARG A 134 -4.64 -13.74 5.74
C ARG A 134 -5.91 -13.25 6.42
N LYS A 135 -6.45 -14.11 7.28
CA LYS A 135 -7.58 -13.82 8.16
C LYS A 135 -7.09 -13.17 9.46
N SER A 136 -8.01 -12.51 10.13
CA SER A 136 -7.82 -11.99 11.48
C SER A 136 -7.41 -13.14 12.41
N PRO A 137 -6.30 -12.99 13.18
CA PRO A 137 -5.94 -13.94 14.22
C PRO A 137 -6.71 -13.72 15.53
N PHE A 138 -7.49 -12.65 15.63
CA PHE A 138 -8.18 -12.24 16.86
C PHE A 138 -9.60 -12.79 16.92
N LYS A 139 -10.10 -12.99 18.15
CA LYS A 139 -11.45 -13.50 18.42
C LYS A 139 -12.25 -12.47 19.23
N VAL A 140 -13.57 -12.61 19.21
CA VAL A 140 -14.48 -11.86 20.10
C VAL A 140 -14.02 -12.01 21.54
N GLY A 141 -13.94 -10.90 22.28
CA GLY A 141 -13.42 -10.81 23.63
C GLY A 141 -11.90 -10.62 23.75
N ASP A 142 -11.13 -10.70 22.64
CA ASP A 142 -9.70 -10.32 22.70
C ASP A 142 -9.59 -8.80 22.98
N VAL A 143 -8.66 -8.42 23.85
CA VAL A 143 -8.32 -7.02 24.14
C VAL A 143 -7.07 -6.61 23.37
N LEU A 144 -7.19 -5.55 22.58
CA LEU A 144 -6.22 -5.14 21.59
C LEU A 144 -5.78 -3.69 21.77
N THR A 145 -4.65 -3.36 21.17
CA THR A 145 -4.12 -2.01 21.10
C THR A 145 -3.94 -1.62 19.64
N ILE A 146 -4.37 -0.41 19.28
CA ILE A 146 -4.13 0.15 17.95
C ILE A 146 -2.67 0.61 17.87
N THR A 147 -1.98 0.17 16.83
CA THR A 147 -0.53 0.41 16.65
C THR A 147 -0.19 1.39 15.54
N ASN A 148 -1.20 1.87 14.82
CA ASN A 148 -1.03 2.82 13.74
C ASN A 148 -1.33 4.24 14.24
N ASP A 149 -0.30 5.08 14.26
CA ASP A 149 -0.32 6.48 14.68
C ASP A 149 -1.36 7.34 13.94
N VAL A 150 -1.55 7.12 12.64
CA VAL A 150 -2.58 7.83 11.86
C VAL A 150 -3.98 7.47 12.35
N ILE A 151 -4.21 6.20 12.68
CA ILE A 151 -5.50 5.73 13.23
C ILE A 151 -5.69 6.25 14.65
N LEU A 152 -4.65 6.17 15.50
CA LEU A 152 -4.65 6.72 16.86
C LEU A 152 -5.06 8.19 16.87
N SER A 153 -4.36 9.02 16.09
CA SER A 153 -4.67 10.43 15.93
C SER A 153 -6.11 10.67 15.45
N ARG A 154 -6.58 9.89 14.46
CA ARG A 154 -7.93 10.08 13.90
C ARG A 154 -9.05 9.72 14.87
N LEU A 155 -8.84 8.68 15.66
CA LEU A 155 -9.79 8.22 16.66
C LEU A 155 -9.72 9.02 17.97
N GLY A 156 -8.68 9.86 18.12
CA GLY A 156 -8.39 10.56 19.35
C GLY A 156 -8.06 9.59 20.48
N CYS A 157 -7.37 8.50 20.15
CA CYS A 157 -6.87 7.52 21.09
C CYS A 157 -5.33 7.46 21.06
N THR A 158 -4.77 6.87 22.08
CA THR A 158 -3.36 6.63 22.33
C THR A 158 -3.05 5.15 22.18
N ASP A 159 -1.78 4.81 22.09
CA ASP A 159 -1.32 3.42 22.14
C ASP A 159 -1.47 2.77 23.52
N GLN A 160 -2.01 3.49 24.51
CA GLN A 160 -2.42 2.95 25.81
C GLN A 160 -3.89 2.52 25.81
N ASP A 161 -4.70 2.99 24.86
CA ASP A 161 -6.13 2.70 24.83
C ASP A 161 -6.37 1.24 24.43
N GLN A 162 -7.19 0.58 25.24
CA GLN A 162 -7.59 -0.81 25.07
C GLN A 162 -8.91 -0.89 24.29
N TRP A 163 -8.95 -1.82 23.34
CA TRP A 163 -10.08 -2.05 22.45
C TRP A 163 -10.50 -3.51 22.53
N GLU A 164 -11.69 -3.78 23.03
CA GLU A 164 -12.29 -5.12 23.07
C GLU A 164 -12.90 -5.45 21.71
N VAL A 165 -12.63 -6.65 21.18
CA VAL A 165 -13.25 -7.16 19.95
C VAL A 165 -14.68 -7.59 20.24
N LEU A 166 -15.64 -6.88 19.65
CA LEU A 166 -17.07 -7.20 19.68
C LEU A 166 -17.46 -8.21 18.60
N ASP A 167 -16.90 -8.08 17.39
CA ASP A 167 -17.18 -9.00 16.27
C ASP A 167 -16.00 -9.08 15.29
N VAL A 168 -15.95 -10.18 14.52
CA VAL A 168 -14.98 -10.41 13.43
C VAL A 168 -15.74 -10.51 12.10
N LEU A 169 -15.92 -9.36 11.46
CA LEU A 169 -16.66 -9.23 10.20
C LEU A 169 -15.80 -9.65 9.01
N ASN A 170 -16.38 -10.46 8.11
CA ASN A 170 -15.75 -10.92 6.87
C ASN A 170 -14.31 -11.45 7.07
N GLU A 171 -14.07 -12.08 8.23
CA GLU A 171 -12.79 -12.69 8.64
C GLU A 171 -11.60 -11.74 8.75
N LYS A 172 -11.76 -10.43 8.51
CA LYS A 172 -10.63 -9.46 8.44
C LYS A 172 -10.89 -8.15 9.17
N ILE A 173 -12.13 -7.86 9.50
CA ILE A 173 -12.51 -6.61 10.15
C ILE A 173 -12.86 -6.93 11.58
N LEU A 174 -12.35 -6.12 12.49
CA LEU A 174 -12.71 -6.17 13.88
C LEU A 174 -13.66 -5.02 14.14
N GLU A 175 -14.86 -5.34 14.58
CA GLU A 175 -15.66 -4.38 15.32
C GLU A 175 -15.14 -4.35 16.74
N VAL A 176 -14.68 -3.18 17.19
CA VAL A 176 -14.03 -3.01 18.48
C VAL A 176 -14.65 -1.87 19.26
N SER A 177 -14.60 -1.97 20.59
CA SER A 177 -15.06 -0.93 21.51
C SER A 177 -14.00 -0.61 22.57
N ASN A 178 -13.88 0.66 22.92
CA ASN A 178 -13.11 1.11 24.09
C ASN A 178 -14.02 1.62 25.23
N GLY A 179 -15.30 1.23 25.22
CA GLY A 179 -16.31 1.69 26.17
C GLY A 179 -16.94 3.05 25.84
N MET A 180 -16.28 3.89 25.04
CA MET A 180 -16.80 5.19 24.60
C MET A 180 -17.19 5.23 23.13
N LYS A 181 -16.49 4.47 22.28
CA LYS A 181 -16.67 4.46 20.82
C LYS A 181 -16.64 3.02 20.31
N ILE A 182 -17.45 2.76 19.29
CA ILE A 182 -17.38 1.54 18.49
C ILE A 182 -16.74 1.89 17.15
N GLN A 183 -15.80 1.07 16.68
CA GLN A 183 -15.15 1.24 15.39
C GLN A 183 -14.92 -0.07 14.65
N GLN A 184 -14.97 0.00 13.33
CA GLN A 184 -14.66 -1.12 12.44
C GLN A 184 -13.33 -0.87 11.74
N LEU A 185 -12.31 -1.62 12.13
CA LEU A 185 -10.94 -1.44 11.67
C LEU A 185 -10.36 -2.77 11.13
N HIS A 186 -9.46 -2.70 10.16
CA HIS A 186 -8.79 -3.90 9.67
C HIS A 186 -7.84 -4.48 10.75
N PHE A 187 -7.83 -5.80 10.93
CA PHE A 187 -7.11 -6.48 12.01
C PHE A 187 -5.60 -6.14 12.07
N ILE A 188 -5.00 -5.78 10.93
CA ILE A 188 -3.56 -5.45 10.82
C ILE A 188 -3.15 -4.23 11.64
N HIS A 189 -4.10 -3.38 12.04
CA HIS A 189 -3.83 -2.21 12.85
C HIS A 189 -3.71 -2.52 14.34
N PHE A 190 -4.06 -3.75 14.73
CA PHE A 190 -4.07 -4.16 16.11
C PHE A 190 -2.91 -5.09 16.43
N LYS A 191 -2.49 -5.03 17.69
CA LYS A 191 -1.75 -6.10 18.36
C LYS A 191 -2.54 -6.53 19.59
N ARG A 192 -2.34 -7.77 20.04
CA ARG A 192 -2.85 -8.16 21.37
C ARG A 192 -2.24 -7.23 22.40
N HIS A 193 -3.08 -6.70 23.28
CA HIS A 193 -2.58 -5.97 24.43
C HIS A 193 -1.78 -6.95 25.28
N THR A 194 -0.48 -6.71 25.41
CA THR A 194 0.36 -7.45 26.35
C THR A 194 0.51 -6.57 27.57
N GLU A 195 0.00 -7.02 28.72
CA GLU A 195 0.38 -6.42 29.99
C GLU A 195 1.91 -6.45 30.08
N THR A 196 2.55 -5.28 30.06
CA THR A 196 3.94 -5.19 30.49
C THR A 196 3.96 -5.65 31.93
N ALA A 197 4.48 -6.86 32.18
CA ALA A 197 4.87 -7.28 33.51
C ALA A 197 5.80 -6.20 34.07
N HIS A 198 5.29 -5.39 35.00
CA HIS A 198 6.13 -4.60 35.88
C HIS A 198 6.96 -5.60 36.69
N VAL A 199 8.15 -5.92 36.19
CA VAL A 199 9.20 -6.51 37.02
C VAL A 199 9.54 -5.42 38.03
N SER A 200 9.05 -5.65 39.25
CA SER A 200 9.33 -4.85 40.45
C SER A 200 10.78 -5.02 40.87
#